data_AF-A0A2H0YA56-F1
#
_entry.id   AF-A0A2H0YA56-F1
#
_cell.length_a   1.000
_cell.length_b   1.000
_cell.length_c   1.000
_cell.angle_alpha   90.00
_cell.angle_beta   90.00
_cell.angle_gamma   90.00
#
_symmetry.space_group_name_H-M   'P 1'
#
loop_
_entity.id
_entity.type
_entity.pdbx_description
1 polymer ?
#
loop_
_entity_poly.entity_id
_entity_poly.type
_entity_poly.pdbx_seq_one_letter_code
_entity_poly.pdbx_strand_id
1 'polypeptide(L)'
;MIKQGKKKFIVVFGVLFFALPFFVLAYSSGTQHKFYLEQDFDKSDRETLYATIRYVSTNAYFYIENQWWEDSLVEERDALNSKLAGLGKKFDLEIYPKMTDTFGSEWRPGIDSDYKITILFHQMKNDAAGYFRTIDEYPTIQASGSNEREMIYLNIEVLDNLYPESYVAHEFMHLITFNQKNRQTGKEEDVWLNELRAEYAPTLLGYDQEYTGTNLQKRVRNFIDSPNDSLTEWQGSVNDYGVISLFGQYLVGRYGINILRDSLSSSSVGLVSLDYALAKNNIKKNIADVFTDWTIAMSANDCALGTDYCYSNDFLGAVKVAPSLIYLPSTQESHLSLIYAIKEWSGNWYKIVGGDKGLKVEFKGLTSKSFIVPYLIERANKIQSVNILELDSGNKGAIELPYFGENNQSLILLPAIEKKVADFLDSEPSWRFSLAVSTFKNGDSGDQEEPDAGTEEPESKPISQMTIAELRVKILEIQRMLAHLLAELQKIKGTAAGCGRIENNLFFGLTDNAEVRCLQEFLKSQESSLYPEGLVTGNFYFATKRAVIRFQERYADEILYPLGLPSGTGYVGASTRSKINRLLGS
;
A
#
# COMPACT_ATOMS: atom_id res chain seq x y z
N MET A 1 -57.03 12.32 68.15
CA MET A 1 -57.04 11.37 67.02
C MET A 1 -58.15 11.79 66.05
N ILE A 2 -57.81 12.33 64.88
CA ILE A 2 -57.85 11.64 63.54
C ILE A 2 -59.32 11.56 63.04
N LYS A 3 -59.74 12.09 61.89
CA LYS A 3 -59.07 12.27 60.57
C LYS A 3 -59.77 13.39 59.77
N GLN A 4 -58.99 14.28 59.17
CA GLN A 4 -59.42 15.17 58.08
C GLN A 4 -59.32 14.43 56.74
N GLY A 5 -60.30 14.60 55.85
CA GLY A 5 -60.22 14.27 54.42
C GLY A 5 -60.40 15.54 53.60
N LYS A 6 -59.30 16.08 53.05
CA LYS A 6 -59.31 17.25 52.14
C LYS A 6 -59.31 16.80 50.68
N LYS A 7 -60.17 17.45 49.90
CA LYS A 7 -60.37 17.32 48.45
C LYS A 7 -59.07 17.67 47.70
N LYS A 8 -58.69 16.86 46.71
CA LYS A 8 -57.54 17.11 45.83
C LYS A 8 -57.91 18.13 44.75
N PHE A 9 -57.11 19.19 44.66
CA PHE A 9 -57.08 20.17 43.57
C PHE A 9 -56.34 19.54 42.38
N ILE A 10 -56.93 19.58 41.19
CA ILE A 10 -56.25 19.25 39.93
C ILE A 10 -55.67 20.56 39.38
N VAL A 11 -54.35 20.65 39.33
CA VAL A 11 -53.63 21.75 38.65
C VAL A 11 -53.14 21.21 37.31
N VAL A 12 -53.70 21.75 36.23
CA VAL A 12 -53.27 21.48 34.85
C VAL A 12 -52.04 22.37 34.58
N PHE A 13 -50.86 21.76 34.44
CA PHE A 13 -49.67 22.44 33.93
C PHE A 13 -49.76 22.50 32.40
N GLY A 14 -50.14 23.66 31.86
CA GLY A 14 -49.96 23.95 30.45
C GLY A 14 -48.48 24.18 30.16
N VAL A 15 -47.83 23.22 29.50
CA VAL A 15 -46.47 23.38 28.98
C VAL A 15 -46.57 24.24 27.72
N LEU A 16 -46.21 25.51 27.85
CA LEU A 16 -45.91 26.38 26.71
C LEU A 16 -44.65 25.85 26.02
N PHE A 17 -44.83 25.23 24.85
CA PHE A 17 -43.74 24.92 23.93
C PHE A 17 -43.21 26.24 23.36
N PHE A 18 -42.15 26.78 23.94
CA PHE A 18 -41.35 27.81 23.28
C PHE A 18 -40.57 27.13 22.16
N ALA A 19 -41.03 27.29 20.92
CA ALA A 19 -40.20 27.05 19.75
C ALA A 19 -39.07 28.09 19.74
N LEU A 20 -37.91 27.72 20.27
CA LEU A 20 -36.68 28.47 20.04
C LEU A 20 -36.34 28.32 18.55
N PRO A 21 -36.22 29.42 17.77
CA PRO A 21 -35.74 29.32 16.41
C PRO A 21 -34.31 28.75 16.45
N PHE A 22 -34.09 27.63 15.77
CA PHE A 22 -32.74 27.18 15.43
C PHE A 22 -32.13 28.26 14.54
N PHE A 23 -31.25 29.09 15.11
CA PHE A 23 -30.44 30.01 14.32
C PHE A 23 -29.39 29.19 13.58
N VAL A 24 -29.58 29.00 12.28
CA VAL A 24 -28.51 28.52 11.38
C VAL A 24 -27.55 29.70 11.20
N LEU A 25 -26.37 29.62 11.82
CA LEU A 25 -25.30 30.62 11.63
C LEU A 25 -24.59 30.34 10.30
N ALA A 26 -25.15 30.82 9.19
CA ALA A 26 -24.42 30.79 7.93
C ALA A 26 -23.19 31.72 8.02
N TYR A 27 -21.99 31.16 7.90
CA TYR A 27 -20.77 31.96 7.90
C TYR A 27 -20.62 32.73 6.59
N SER A 28 -20.24 34.01 6.68
CA SER A 28 -19.94 34.83 5.50
C SER A 28 -18.45 34.80 5.15
N SER A 29 -18.11 35.08 3.89
CA SER A 29 -16.72 35.31 3.49
C SER A 29 -16.02 36.32 4.42
N GLY A 30 -14.76 36.06 4.75
CA GLY A 30 -13.99 36.85 5.73
C GLY A 30 -14.17 36.43 7.19
N THR A 31 -15.02 35.45 7.50
CA THR A 31 -15.11 34.92 8.87
C THR A 31 -13.84 34.14 9.22
N GLN A 32 -13.20 34.52 10.32
CA GLN A 32 -12.04 33.82 10.89
C GLN A 32 -12.48 32.76 11.90
N HIS A 33 -11.79 31.63 11.93
CA HIS A 33 -11.99 30.56 12.90
C HIS A 33 -10.66 29.96 13.35
N LYS A 34 -10.64 29.42 14.57
CA LYS A 34 -9.50 28.67 15.12
C LYS A 34 -9.77 27.19 14.95
N PHE A 35 -8.89 26.48 14.25
CA PHE A 35 -9.00 25.04 14.03
C PHE A 35 -7.98 24.27 14.85
N TYR A 36 -8.37 23.09 15.34
CA TYR A 36 -7.49 22.02 15.79
C TYR A 36 -7.02 21.20 14.60
N LEU A 37 -5.77 20.72 14.64
CA LEU A 37 -5.11 20.02 13.54
C LEU A 37 -4.53 18.67 14.01
N GLU A 38 -4.06 17.88 13.05
CA GLU A 38 -3.17 16.76 13.33
C GLU A 38 -1.71 17.20 13.22
N GLN A 39 -0.95 17.09 14.32
CA GLN A 39 0.40 17.66 14.43
C GLN A 39 1.38 17.02 13.45
N ASP A 40 1.24 15.72 13.20
CA ASP A 40 2.10 14.95 12.31
C ASP A 40 2.00 15.40 10.85
N PHE A 41 0.88 16.02 10.46
CA PHE A 41 0.66 16.54 9.11
C PHE A 41 1.03 18.02 8.98
N ASP A 42 0.89 18.84 10.02
CA ASP A 42 1.14 20.29 9.94
C ASP A 42 2.63 20.63 9.72
N LYS A 43 2.93 21.52 8.76
CA LYS A 43 4.31 21.91 8.40
C LYS A 43 5.14 22.44 9.57
N SER A 44 4.50 23.05 10.56
CA SER A 44 5.16 23.69 11.72
C SER A 44 4.82 23.01 13.05
N ASP A 45 4.37 21.75 13.01
CA ASP A 45 4.04 20.98 14.22
C ASP A 45 2.98 21.68 15.11
N ARG A 46 2.08 22.46 14.51
CA ARG A 46 1.04 23.18 15.23
C ARG A 46 -0.14 22.25 15.54
N GLU A 47 -0.63 22.32 16.77
CA GLU A 47 -1.88 21.66 17.18
C GLU A 47 -3.12 22.50 16.82
N THR A 48 -2.95 23.80 16.63
CA THR A 48 -4.03 24.72 16.23
C THR A 48 -3.54 25.81 15.29
N LEU A 49 -4.42 26.29 14.40
CA LEU A 49 -4.16 27.47 13.57
C LEU A 49 -5.41 28.36 13.44
N TYR A 50 -5.21 29.59 12.99
CA TYR A 50 -6.30 30.44 12.54
C TYR A 50 -6.41 30.42 11.02
N ALA A 51 -7.63 30.27 10.51
CA ALA A 51 -7.94 30.33 9.09
C ALA A 51 -9.15 31.21 8.83
N THR A 52 -9.24 31.74 7.62
CA THR A 52 -10.31 32.66 7.20
C THR A 52 -11.01 32.11 5.98
N ILE A 53 -12.35 32.21 5.94
CA ILE A 53 -13.13 31.88 4.74
C ILE A 53 -12.72 32.81 3.60
N ARG A 54 -12.23 32.22 2.51
CA ARG A 54 -11.91 32.92 1.26
C ARG A 54 -12.96 32.72 0.18
N TYR A 55 -13.65 31.59 0.21
CA TYR A 55 -14.73 31.30 -0.74
C TYR A 55 -15.87 30.52 -0.05
N VAL A 56 -17.10 30.78 -0.47
CA VAL A 56 -18.31 30.07 0.00
C VAL A 56 -19.03 29.53 -1.23
N SER A 57 -19.18 28.22 -1.31
CA SER A 57 -19.98 27.56 -2.34
C SER A 57 -21.36 27.18 -1.78
N THR A 58 -22.16 26.49 -2.58
CA THR A 58 -23.47 25.96 -2.18
C THR A 58 -23.34 24.91 -1.07
N ASN A 59 -22.34 24.03 -1.14
CA ASN A 59 -22.18 22.93 -0.19
C ASN A 59 -20.92 23.02 0.69
N ALA A 60 -20.06 24.03 0.53
CA ALA A 60 -18.83 24.11 1.32
C ALA A 60 -18.35 25.54 1.65
N TYR A 61 -17.63 25.65 2.77
CA TYR A 61 -16.79 26.80 3.11
C TYR A 61 -15.32 26.47 2.83
N PHE A 62 -14.62 27.37 2.15
CA PHE A 62 -13.21 27.20 1.80
C PHE A 62 -12.37 28.13 2.68
N TYR A 63 -11.69 27.54 3.65
CA TYR A 63 -10.81 28.23 4.58
C TYR A 63 -9.36 28.15 4.14
N ILE A 64 -8.65 29.27 4.20
CA ILE A 64 -7.21 29.33 3.99
C ILE A 64 -6.56 29.75 5.31
N GLU A 65 -5.49 29.06 5.71
CA GLU A 65 -4.73 29.46 6.89
C GLU A 65 -4.21 30.90 6.77
N ASN A 66 -4.22 31.62 7.89
CA ASN A 66 -3.89 33.04 7.88
C ASN A 66 -2.40 33.30 7.66
N GLN A 67 -1.52 32.47 8.23
CA GLN A 67 -0.07 32.66 8.12
C GLN A 67 0.38 32.63 6.65
N TRP A 68 0.01 31.57 5.92
CA TRP A 68 0.30 31.48 4.48
C TRP A 68 -0.27 32.68 3.72
N TRP A 69 -1.52 33.07 4.02
CA TRP A 69 -2.17 34.18 3.32
C TRP A 69 -1.46 35.53 3.53
N GLU A 70 -0.97 35.78 4.75
CA GLU A 70 -0.27 37.00 5.12
C GLU A 70 1.15 37.05 4.52
N ASP A 71 1.80 35.89 4.42
CA ASP A 71 3.14 35.75 3.83
C ASP A 71 3.11 35.79 2.28
N SER A 72 1.97 35.50 1.65
CA SER A 72 1.80 35.48 0.20
C SER A 72 1.74 36.86 -0.46
N LEU A 73 2.21 36.93 -1.71
CA LEU A 73 2.10 38.12 -2.55
C LEU A 73 0.62 38.39 -2.94
N VAL A 74 0.32 39.61 -3.40
CA VAL A 74 -1.05 39.97 -3.79
C VAL A 74 -1.48 39.16 -5.01
N GLU A 75 -0.57 38.97 -5.97
CA GLU A 75 -0.79 38.21 -7.20
C GLU A 75 -1.08 36.73 -6.90
N GLU A 76 -0.41 36.14 -5.91
CA GLU A 76 -0.64 34.76 -5.46
C GLU A 76 -2.03 34.61 -4.83
N ARG A 77 -2.44 35.59 -4.00
CA ARG A 77 -3.77 35.62 -3.38
C ARG A 77 -4.90 35.76 -4.41
N ASP A 78 -4.71 36.60 -5.42
CA ASP A 78 -5.68 36.78 -6.50
C ASP A 78 -5.80 35.53 -7.39
N ALA A 79 -4.67 34.89 -7.70
CA ALA A 79 -4.65 33.61 -8.40
C ALA A 79 -5.36 32.52 -7.59
N LEU A 80 -5.08 32.45 -6.28
CA LEU A 80 -5.71 31.49 -5.37
C LEU A 80 -7.23 31.68 -5.30
N ASN A 81 -7.72 32.91 -5.15
CA ASN A 81 -9.16 33.19 -5.13
C ASN A 81 -9.86 32.67 -6.39
N SER A 82 -9.22 32.82 -7.56
CA SER A 82 -9.74 32.31 -8.83
C SER A 82 -9.78 30.78 -8.85
N LYS A 83 -8.75 30.11 -8.32
CA LYS A 83 -8.69 28.65 -8.17
C LYS A 83 -9.78 28.13 -7.22
N LEU A 84 -9.97 28.77 -6.07
CA LEU A 84 -11.01 28.39 -5.10
C LEU A 84 -12.42 28.53 -5.68
N ALA A 85 -12.69 29.57 -6.46
CA ALA A 85 -13.97 29.72 -7.13
C ALA A 85 -14.23 28.61 -8.16
N GLY A 86 -13.22 28.25 -8.95
CA GLY A 86 -13.30 27.12 -9.89
C GLY A 86 -13.51 25.78 -9.18
N LEU A 87 -12.74 25.53 -8.12
CA LEU A 87 -12.84 24.33 -7.31
C LEU A 87 -14.19 24.20 -6.63
N GLY A 88 -14.70 25.29 -6.03
CA GLY A 88 -16.02 25.28 -5.39
C GLY A 88 -17.16 25.05 -6.36
N LYS A 89 -17.05 25.55 -7.60
CA LYS A 89 -18.01 25.24 -8.67
C LYS A 89 -17.99 23.76 -9.04
N LYS A 90 -16.80 23.17 -9.23
CA LYS A 90 -16.68 21.72 -9.52
C LYS A 90 -17.14 20.88 -8.34
N PHE A 91 -16.86 21.31 -7.12
CA PHE A 91 -17.34 20.64 -5.91
C PHE A 91 -18.87 20.56 -5.89
N ASP A 92 -19.56 21.68 -6.12
CA ASP A 92 -21.02 21.72 -6.09
C ASP A 92 -21.69 21.01 -7.27
N LEU A 93 -21.11 21.10 -8.47
CA LEU A 93 -21.74 20.63 -9.71
C LEU A 93 -21.36 19.20 -10.10
N GLU A 94 -20.20 18.72 -9.65
CA GLU A 94 -19.64 17.42 -10.07
C GLU A 94 -19.35 16.52 -8.86
N ILE A 95 -18.47 16.95 -7.96
CA ILE A 95 -17.94 16.10 -6.86
C ILE A 95 -19.06 15.72 -5.90
N TYR A 96 -19.70 16.71 -5.27
CA TYR A 96 -20.72 16.50 -4.26
C TYR A 96 -21.89 15.65 -4.78
N PRO A 97 -22.58 15.99 -5.88
CA PRO A 97 -23.73 15.21 -6.33
C PRO A 97 -23.35 13.79 -6.77
N LYS A 98 -22.23 13.60 -7.47
CA LYS A 98 -21.85 12.25 -7.96
C LYS A 98 -21.39 11.34 -6.82
N MET A 99 -20.61 11.86 -5.89
CA MET A 99 -20.14 11.11 -4.73
C MET A 99 -21.30 10.72 -3.81
N THR A 100 -22.19 11.67 -3.51
CA THR A 100 -23.33 11.42 -2.62
C THR A 100 -24.42 10.53 -3.24
N ASP A 101 -24.64 10.62 -4.55
CA ASP A 101 -25.53 9.68 -5.28
C ASP A 101 -24.95 8.26 -5.29
N THR A 102 -23.63 8.13 -5.41
CA THR A 102 -22.96 6.82 -5.49
C THR A 102 -22.81 6.16 -4.13
N PHE A 103 -22.28 6.88 -3.14
CA PHE A 103 -21.84 6.31 -1.85
C PHE A 103 -22.75 6.67 -0.68
N GLY A 104 -23.72 7.56 -0.88
CA GLY A 104 -24.51 8.17 0.20
C GLY A 104 -23.88 9.47 0.71
N SER A 105 -24.57 10.15 1.61
CA SER A 105 -24.13 11.46 2.12
C SER A 105 -23.18 11.37 3.31
N GLU A 106 -22.41 12.43 3.52
CA GLU A 106 -21.86 12.82 4.81
C GLU A 106 -22.98 13.00 5.87
N TRP A 107 -22.59 13.21 7.14
CA TRP A 107 -23.57 13.53 8.16
C TRP A 107 -24.15 14.93 7.89
N ARG A 108 -25.42 14.99 7.50
CA ARG A 108 -26.08 16.24 7.12
C ARG A 108 -27.41 16.40 7.85
N PRO A 109 -27.66 17.51 8.59
CA PRO A 109 -26.85 18.72 8.72
C PRO A 109 -25.70 18.63 9.75
N GLY A 110 -25.20 17.42 10.02
CA GLY A 110 -23.99 17.30 10.81
C GLY A 110 -24.10 17.56 12.30
N ILE A 111 -22.94 17.60 12.95
CA ILE A 111 -22.79 17.87 14.39
C ILE A 111 -23.07 19.33 14.76
N ASP A 112 -22.74 20.28 13.88
CA ASP A 112 -22.94 21.72 14.08
C ASP A 112 -24.29 22.23 13.54
N SER A 113 -25.11 21.34 12.97
CA SER A 113 -26.38 21.68 12.30
C SER A 113 -26.23 22.60 11.08
N ASP A 114 -25.04 22.68 10.46
CA ASP A 114 -24.82 23.32 9.16
C ASP A 114 -24.95 22.29 8.01
N TYR A 115 -25.52 22.73 6.89
CA TYR A 115 -25.67 21.89 5.69
C TYR A 115 -24.45 21.95 4.77
N LYS A 116 -23.44 22.77 5.11
CA LYS A 116 -22.19 22.94 4.35
C LYS A 116 -21.04 22.29 5.11
N ILE A 117 -20.17 21.61 4.36
CA ILE A 117 -18.92 21.09 4.91
C ILE A 117 -17.84 22.18 4.97
N THR A 118 -16.83 21.98 5.80
CA THR A 118 -15.65 22.84 5.86
C THR A 118 -14.48 22.20 5.12
N ILE A 119 -13.86 22.94 4.20
CA ILE A 119 -12.61 22.54 3.52
C ILE A 119 -11.52 23.49 3.99
N LEU A 120 -10.58 22.98 4.77
CA LEU A 120 -9.45 23.75 5.31
C LEU A 120 -8.17 23.48 4.51
N PHE A 121 -7.62 24.52 3.91
CA PHE A 121 -6.30 24.48 3.29
C PHE A 121 -5.25 25.06 4.25
N HIS A 122 -4.24 24.25 4.55
CA HIS A 122 -3.08 24.67 5.33
C HIS A 122 -1.78 24.03 4.82
N GLN A 123 -0.64 24.56 5.20
CA GLN A 123 0.67 24.00 4.87
C GLN A 123 0.91 22.69 5.63
N MET A 124 1.24 21.64 4.89
CA MET A 124 1.53 20.30 5.44
C MET A 124 2.98 19.86 5.18
N LYS A 125 3.42 18.82 5.89
CA LYS A 125 4.72 18.15 5.71
C LYS A 125 4.71 17.10 4.59
N ASN A 126 5.91 16.71 4.14
CA ASN A 126 6.22 15.41 3.51
C ASN A 126 5.29 14.95 2.37
N ASP A 127 5.00 15.82 1.40
CA ASP A 127 4.12 15.53 0.25
C ASP A 127 2.70 15.05 0.63
N ALA A 128 2.27 15.21 1.89
CA ALA A 128 0.90 14.92 2.29
C ALA A 128 -0.04 15.86 1.54
N ALA A 129 -1.06 15.27 0.90
CA ALA A 129 -1.99 16.03 0.08
C ALA A 129 -3.25 16.44 0.86
N GLY A 130 -3.63 15.67 1.86
CA GLY A 130 -4.80 15.91 2.71
C GLY A 130 -4.88 14.88 3.83
N TYR A 131 -5.87 15.07 4.71
CA TYR A 131 -6.29 14.09 5.69
C TYR A 131 -7.72 14.37 6.18
N PHE A 132 -8.32 13.37 6.83
CA PHE A 132 -9.59 13.46 7.53
C PHE A 132 -9.41 13.09 9.01
N ARG A 133 -10.01 13.89 9.91
CA ARG A 133 -9.97 13.67 11.36
C ARG A 133 -11.37 13.28 11.85
N THR A 134 -11.56 11.99 12.16
CA THR A 134 -12.81 11.48 12.73
C THR A 134 -13.20 12.16 14.04
N ILE A 135 -12.22 12.67 14.80
CA ILE A 135 -12.43 13.36 16.07
C ILE A 135 -13.31 14.61 15.93
N ASP A 136 -13.29 15.27 14.77
CA ASP A 136 -14.03 16.51 14.52
C ASP A 136 -15.55 16.30 14.43
N GLU A 137 -15.97 15.04 14.28
CA GLU A 137 -17.37 14.63 14.22
C GLU A 137 -17.97 14.30 15.60
N TYR A 138 -17.19 14.51 16.67
CA TYR A 138 -17.62 14.25 18.05
C TYR A 138 -17.69 15.53 18.86
N PRO A 139 -18.61 15.62 19.84
CA PRO A 139 -18.64 16.76 20.76
C PRO A 139 -17.33 16.90 21.54
N THR A 140 -16.93 18.14 21.82
CA THR A 140 -15.73 18.50 22.60
C THR A 140 -15.68 17.87 23.98
N ILE A 141 -16.84 17.57 24.57
CA ILE A 141 -16.94 16.83 25.84
C ILE A 141 -16.48 15.37 25.72
N GLN A 142 -16.62 14.75 24.54
CA GLN A 142 -16.09 13.41 24.25
C GLN A 142 -14.67 13.48 23.71
N ALA A 143 -14.36 14.55 22.97
CA ALA A 143 -13.12 14.70 22.23
C ALA A 143 -12.63 16.17 22.27
N SER A 144 -11.77 16.50 23.23
CA SER A 144 -11.40 17.90 23.53
C SER A 144 -10.70 18.68 22.42
N GLY A 145 -10.14 17.99 21.41
CA GLY A 145 -9.50 18.58 20.23
C GLY A 145 -10.35 18.53 18.96
N SER A 146 -11.66 18.30 19.11
CA SER A 146 -12.64 18.31 18.03
C SER A 146 -12.94 19.74 17.57
N ASN A 147 -13.07 19.93 16.26
CA ASN A 147 -13.63 21.14 15.66
C ASN A 147 -15.16 21.16 15.62
N GLU A 148 -15.83 20.07 16.01
CA GLU A 148 -17.30 19.89 15.97
C GLU A 148 -17.88 20.29 14.61
N ARG A 149 -17.33 19.76 13.51
CA ARG A 149 -17.70 20.10 12.12
C ARG A 149 -17.44 18.96 11.15
N GLU A 150 -18.30 18.83 10.15
CA GLU A 150 -18.04 18.01 8.96
C GLU A 150 -16.97 18.68 8.11
N MET A 151 -15.73 18.20 8.21
CA MET A 151 -14.60 18.88 7.59
C MET A 151 -13.52 17.98 7.02
N ILE A 152 -12.84 18.48 5.99
CA ILE A 152 -11.67 17.86 5.36
C ILE A 152 -10.51 18.84 5.32
N TYR A 153 -9.29 18.29 5.37
CA TYR A 153 -8.05 19.05 5.39
C TYR A 153 -7.26 18.77 4.12
N LEU A 154 -6.76 19.83 3.49
CA LEU A 154 -5.97 19.72 2.27
C LEU A 154 -4.70 20.55 2.39
N ASN A 155 -3.60 20.04 1.85
CA ASN A 155 -2.39 20.81 1.75
C ASN A 155 -2.62 21.95 0.76
N ILE A 156 -2.26 23.19 1.12
CA ILE A 156 -2.46 24.34 0.23
C ILE A 156 -1.75 24.19 -1.12
N GLU A 157 -0.64 23.44 -1.16
CA GLU A 157 0.13 23.17 -2.37
C GLU A 157 -0.65 22.31 -3.40
N VAL A 158 -1.70 21.57 -2.99
CA VAL A 158 -2.50 20.78 -3.95
C VAL A 158 -3.25 21.65 -4.94
N LEU A 159 -3.49 22.92 -4.62
CA LEU A 159 -4.15 23.87 -5.51
C LEU A 159 -3.28 24.27 -6.71
N ASP A 160 -1.99 23.93 -6.70
CA ASP A 160 -1.08 24.10 -7.82
C ASP A 160 -0.99 22.86 -8.73
N ASN A 161 -1.57 21.73 -8.31
CA ASN A 161 -1.61 20.52 -9.12
C ASN A 161 -2.55 20.67 -10.32
N LEU A 162 -2.39 19.79 -11.31
CA LEU A 162 -3.21 19.80 -12.53
C LEU A 162 -4.69 19.48 -12.25
N TYR A 163 -4.94 18.62 -11.25
CA TYR A 163 -6.28 18.18 -10.84
C TYR A 163 -6.46 18.28 -9.31
N PRO A 164 -6.55 19.49 -8.73
CA PRO A 164 -6.79 19.68 -7.29
C PRO A 164 -8.09 19.02 -6.82
N GLU A 165 -9.06 18.87 -7.72
CA GLU A 165 -10.35 18.24 -7.46
C GLU A 165 -10.22 16.78 -7.03
N SER A 166 -9.21 16.07 -7.53
CA SER A 166 -8.96 14.67 -7.17
C SER A 166 -8.68 14.51 -5.68
N TYR A 167 -7.96 15.45 -5.07
CA TYR A 167 -7.66 15.44 -3.65
C TYR A 167 -8.88 15.80 -2.79
N VAL A 168 -9.69 16.77 -3.22
CA VAL A 168 -10.97 17.06 -2.57
C VAL A 168 -11.90 15.85 -2.59
N ALA A 169 -12.00 15.16 -3.74
CA ALA A 169 -12.83 13.98 -3.87
C ALA A 169 -12.36 12.82 -2.99
N HIS A 170 -11.05 12.62 -2.89
CA HIS A 170 -10.43 11.63 -2.02
C HIS A 170 -10.80 11.88 -0.55
N GLU A 171 -10.51 13.07 -0.02
CA GLU A 171 -10.79 13.38 1.39
C GLU A 171 -12.29 13.41 1.69
N PHE A 172 -13.11 13.89 0.74
CA PHE A 172 -14.56 13.87 0.89
C PHE A 172 -15.12 12.45 0.98
N MET A 173 -14.48 11.47 0.35
CA MET A 173 -14.85 10.06 0.49
C MET A 173 -14.73 9.59 1.94
N HIS A 174 -13.69 9.99 2.68
CA HIS A 174 -13.55 9.62 4.09
C HIS A 174 -14.68 10.18 4.96
N LEU A 175 -15.07 11.43 4.72
CA LEU A 175 -16.20 12.07 5.39
C LEU A 175 -17.53 11.33 5.12
N ILE A 176 -17.76 10.92 3.87
CA ILE A 176 -18.91 10.06 3.51
C ILE A 176 -18.79 8.71 4.23
N THR A 177 -17.63 8.07 4.18
CA THR A 177 -17.40 6.76 4.84
C THR A 177 -17.72 6.83 6.32
N PHE A 178 -17.29 7.88 7.02
CA PHE A 178 -17.56 8.05 8.44
C PHE A 178 -19.07 8.02 8.74
N ASN A 179 -19.88 8.73 7.97
CA ASN A 179 -21.32 8.71 8.18
C ASN A 179 -21.95 7.37 7.78
N GLN A 180 -21.64 6.87 6.58
CA GLN A 180 -22.27 5.68 6.01
C GLN A 180 -21.87 4.39 6.73
N LYS A 181 -20.63 4.31 7.23
CA LYS A 181 -20.09 3.16 7.92
C LYS A 181 -20.13 3.33 9.43
N ASN A 182 -19.36 4.28 9.96
CA ASN A 182 -19.13 4.40 11.40
C ASN A 182 -20.41 4.80 12.13
N ARG A 183 -21.06 5.88 11.70
CA ARG A 183 -22.26 6.38 12.39
C ARG A 183 -23.48 5.51 12.17
N GLN A 184 -23.78 5.14 10.92
CA GLN A 184 -25.01 4.43 10.59
C GLN A 184 -24.98 2.95 10.97
N THR A 185 -23.81 2.29 10.87
CA THR A 185 -23.69 0.85 11.15
C THR A 185 -23.01 0.53 12.49
N GLY A 186 -22.33 1.51 13.10
CA GLY A 186 -21.54 1.29 14.31
C GLY A 186 -20.28 0.46 14.07
N LYS A 187 -19.75 0.46 12.84
CA LYS A 187 -18.56 -0.31 12.42
C LYS A 187 -17.50 0.61 11.87
N GLU A 188 -16.24 0.31 12.16
CA GLU A 188 -15.10 0.95 11.52
C GLU A 188 -14.63 0.06 10.36
N GLU A 189 -14.29 0.67 9.22
CA GLU A 189 -13.80 -0.07 8.05
C GLU A 189 -12.30 -0.38 8.19
N ASP A 190 -11.84 -1.47 7.57
CA ASP A 190 -10.42 -1.70 7.38
C ASP A 190 -9.79 -0.53 6.61
N VAL A 191 -8.65 -0.03 7.09
CA VAL A 191 -7.99 1.16 6.53
C VAL A 191 -7.75 1.01 5.02
N TRP A 192 -7.17 -0.11 4.59
CA TRP A 192 -6.89 -0.36 3.17
C TRP A 192 -8.12 -0.23 2.27
N LEU A 193 -9.30 -0.66 2.74
CA LEU A 193 -10.54 -0.63 1.95
C LEU A 193 -11.19 0.76 1.99
N ASN A 194 -11.05 1.49 3.10
CA ASN A 194 -11.43 2.90 3.16
C ASN A 194 -10.61 3.72 2.13
N GLU A 195 -9.29 3.50 2.12
CA GLU A 195 -8.35 4.16 1.21
C GLU A 195 -8.58 3.75 -0.26
N LEU A 196 -8.90 2.48 -0.52
CA LEU A 196 -9.24 2.02 -1.86
C LEU A 196 -10.43 2.81 -2.45
N ARG A 197 -11.47 3.06 -1.65
CA ARG A 197 -12.62 3.86 -2.12
C ARG A 197 -12.20 5.31 -2.38
N ALA A 198 -11.37 5.89 -1.53
CA ALA A 198 -10.87 7.25 -1.69
C ALA A 198 -9.94 7.39 -2.91
N GLU A 199 -9.06 6.44 -3.17
CA GLU A 199 -8.22 6.38 -4.39
C GLU A 199 -9.04 6.15 -5.67
N TYR A 200 -10.20 5.49 -5.58
CA TYR A 200 -11.08 5.30 -6.74
C TYR A 200 -11.97 6.51 -7.04
N ALA A 201 -12.21 7.40 -6.05
CA ALA A 201 -13.10 8.55 -6.21
C ALA A 201 -12.74 9.48 -7.39
N PRO A 202 -11.45 9.83 -7.64
CA PRO A 202 -11.06 10.61 -8.82
C PRO A 202 -11.42 9.94 -10.15
N THR A 203 -11.22 8.62 -10.24
CA THR A 203 -11.60 7.85 -11.44
C THR A 203 -13.10 7.85 -11.64
N LEU A 204 -13.87 7.64 -10.57
CA LEU A 204 -15.33 7.73 -10.62
C LEU A 204 -15.76 9.08 -11.20
N LEU A 205 -15.10 10.17 -10.82
CA LEU A 205 -15.39 11.54 -11.28
C LEU A 205 -14.89 11.82 -12.71
N GLY A 206 -14.02 10.98 -13.26
CA GLY A 206 -13.45 11.13 -14.59
C GLY A 206 -12.15 11.95 -14.63
N TYR A 207 -11.56 12.25 -13.46
CA TYR A 207 -10.32 13.05 -13.38
C TYR A 207 -9.07 12.26 -13.78
N ASP A 208 -9.18 10.95 -14.01
CA ASP A 208 -8.10 10.12 -14.56
C ASP A 208 -8.24 9.85 -16.07
N GLN A 209 -9.21 10.46 -16.76
CA GLN A 209 -9.40 10.30 -18.22
C GLN A 209 -8.23 10.85 -19.03
N GLU A 210 -7.58 11.91 -18.54
CA GLU A 210 -6.31 12.40 -19.09
C GLU A 210 -5.17 11.83 -18.26
N TYR A 211 -4.78 10.57 -18.54
CA TYR A 211 -3.86 9.80 -17.68
C TYR A 211 -2.58 10.55 -17.25
N THR A 212 -1.99 11.37 -18.12
CA THR A 212 -0.74 12.08 -17.84
C THR A 212 -0.91 13.13 -16.74
N GLY A 213 -0.09 13.06 -15.70
CA GLY A 213 -0.10 14.02 -14.58
C GLY A 213 -1.13 13.71 -13.49
N THR A 214 -1.87 12.61 -13.64
CA THR A 214 -2.88 12.16 -12.67
C THR A 214 -2.26 11.45 -11.48
N ASN A 215 -3.02 11.36 -10.38
CA ASN A 215 -2.63 10.52 -9.26
C ASN A 215 -2.61 9.03 -9.67
N LEU A 216 -3.55 8.58 -10.51
CA LEU A 216 -3.55 7.19 -10.99
C LEU A 216 -2.24 6.82 -11.71
N GLN A 217 -1.68 7.70 -12.54
CA GLN A 217 -0.36 7.46 -13.15
C GLN A 217 0.76 7.30 -12.12
N LYS A 218 0.74 8.08 -11.02
CA LYS A 218 1.66 7.91 -9.91
C LYS A 218 1.46 6.55 -9.23
N ARG A 219 0.22 6.16 -8.95
CA ARG A 219 -0.12 4.87 -8.32
C ARG A 219 0.29 3.66 -9.15
N VAL A 220 0.10 3.71 -10.48
CA VAL A 220 0.58 2.67 -11.41
C VAL A 220 2.10 2.48 -11.30
N ARG A 221 2.87 3.58 -11.25
CA ARG A 221 4.33 3.49 -11.08
C ARG A 221 4.71 2.85 -9.74
N ASN A 222 4.12 3.32 -8.64
CA ASN A 222 4.39 2.77 -7.31
C ASN A 222 4.10 1.27 -7.24
N PHE A 223 3.00 0.81 -7.83
CA PHE A 223 2.68 -0.61 -7.89
C PHE A 223 3.71 -1.40 -8.70
N ILE A 224 4.11 -0.92 -9.89
CA ILE A 224 5.11 -1.61 -10.72
C ILE A 224 6.46 -1.73 -10.01
N ASP A 225 6.82 -0.74 -9.18
CA ASP A 225 8.04 -0.77 -8.38
C ASP A 225 7.97 -1.79 -7.21
N SER A 226 6.77 -2.13 -6.73
CA SER A 226 6.57 -3.06 -5.60
C SER A 226 5.26 -3.87 -5.74
N PRO A 227 5.14 -4.74 -6.76
CA PRO A 227 3.87 -5.39 -7.10
C PRO A 227 3.48 -6.52 -6.16
N ASN A 228 4.43 -6.98 -5.34
CA ASN A 228 4.22 -8.06 -4.36
C ASN A 228 3.87 -7.54 -2.96
N ASP A 229 3.61 -6.24 -2.82
CA ASP A 229 3.09 -5.68 -1.59
C ASP A 229 1.68 -6.22 -1.29
N SER A 230 1.33 -6.36 -0.01
CA SER A 230 0.07 -7.01 0.38
C SER A 230 -1.09 -6.04 0.26
N LEU A 231 -2.22 -6.51 -0.28
CA LEU A 231 -3.43 -5.70 -0.42
C LEU A 231 -4.00 -5.26 0.94
N THR A 232 -3.79 -6.05 1.99
CA THR A 232 -4.48 -5.91 3.28
C THR A 232 -3.58 -5.50 4.43
N GLU A 233 -2.25 -5.63 4.29
CA GLU A 233 -1.28 -5.02 5.21
C GLU A 233 -1.26 -3.51 4.96
N TRP A 234 -1.32 -2.70 6.01
CA TRP A 234 -1.36 -1.24 5.85
C TRP A 234 -0.32 -0.54 6.71
N GLN A 235 0.62 0.14 6.06
CA GLN A 235 1.65 0.98 6.67
C GLN A 235 1.50 2.46 6.26
N GLY A 236 0.52 2.77 5.41
CA GLY A 236 0.37 4.09 4.81
C GLY A 236 1.49 4.41 3.83
N SER A 237 2.13 3.38 3.25
CA SER A 237 3.26 3.54 2.36
C SER A 237 2.81 3.83 0.92
N VAL A 238 3.68 4.45 0.11
CA VAL A 238 3.37 4.72 -1.31
C VAL A 238 3.07 3.45 -2.11
N ASN A 239 3.55 2.29 -1.65
CA ASN A 239 3.34 0.98 -2.27
C ASN A 239 1.93 0.45 -1.98
N ASP A 240 1.47 0.58 -0.72
CA ASP A 240 0.14 0.17 -0.28
C ASP A 240 -0.91 0.84 -1.19
N TYR A 241 -0.81 2.17 -1.34
CA TYR A 241 -1.68 2.95 -2.23
C TYR A 241 -1.58 2.50 -3.70
N GLY A 242 -0.43 2.03 -4.17
CA GLY A 242 -0.26 1.49 -5.52
C GLY A 242 -1.07 0.22 -5.74
N VAL A 243 -0.94 -0.74 -4.81
CA VAL A 243 -1.66 -2.03 -4.84
C VAL A 243 -3.17 -1.83 -4.77
N ILE A 244 -3.67 -1.08 -3.78
CA ILE A 244 -5.11 -0.88 -3.62
C ILE A 244 -5.71 -0.11 -4.80
N SER A 245 -4.97 0.82 -5.41
CA SER A 245 -5.44 1.56 -6.59
C SER A 245 -5.66 0.63 -7.76
N LEU A 246 -4.68 -0.22 -8.09
CA LEU A 246 -4.79 -1.12 -9.23
C LEU A 246 -5.81 -2.24 -9.00
N PHE A 247 -5.87 -2.77 -7.78
CA PHE A 247 -6.93 -3.70 -7.42
C PHE A 247 -8.31 -3.04 -7.50
N GLY A 248 -8.48 -1.81 -7.01
CA GLY A 248 -9.74 -1.06 -7.08
C GLY A 248 -10.19 -0.78 -8.52
N GLN A 249 -9.26 -0.39 -9.39
CA GLN A 249 -9.53 -0.21 -10.83
C GLN A 249 -10.01 -1.51 -11.48
N TYR A 250 -9.37 -2.64 -11.16
CA TYR A 250 -9.78 -3.95 -11.65
C TYR A 250 -11.16 -4.34 -11.13
N LEU A 251 -11.35 -4.24 -9.80
CA LEU A 251 -12.59 -4.63 -9.11
C LEU A 251 -13.80 -3.87 -9.68
N VAL A 252 -13.71 -2.54 -9.74
CA VAL A 252 -14.82 -1.73 -10.28
C VAL A 252 -14.94 -1.90 -11.79
N GLY A 253 -13.83 -1.96 -12.52
CA GLY A 253 -13.84 -2.12 -13.96
C GLY A 253 -14.49 -3.43 -14.42
N ARG A 254 -14.43 -4.48 -13.59
CA ARG A 254 -15.01 -5.80 -13.88
C ARG A 254 -16.40 -6.01 -13.32
N TYR A 255 -16.61 -5.57 -12.08
CA TYR A 255 -17.80 -5.94 -11.31
C TYR A 255 -18.72 -4.73 -11.02
N GLY A 256 -18.28 -3.53 -11.38
CA GLY A 256 -19.06 -2.29 -11.28
C GLY A 256 -18.93 -1.58 -9.94
N ILE A 257 -19.30 -0.29 -9.93
CA ILE A 257 -19.16 0.59 -8.76
C ILE A 257 -20.00 0.14 -7.56
N ASN A 258 -21.07 -0.63 -7.82
CA ASN A 258 -21.93 -1.18 -6.79
C ASN A 258 -21.17 -2.03 -5.77
N ILE A 259 -20.04 -2.64 -6.14
CA ILE A 259 -19.23 -3.41 -5.18
C ILE A 259 -18.69 -2.51 -4.07
N LEU A 260 -18.17 -1.34 -4.41
CA LEU A 260 -17.66 -0.38 -3.43
C LEU A 260 -18.79 0.28 -2.63
N ARG A 261 -19.91 0.61 -3.28
CA ARG A 261 -21.10 1.17 -2.61
C ARG A 261 -21.72 0.18 -1.61
N ASP A 262 -22.01 -1.03 -2.07
CA ASP A 262 -22.78 -1.99 -1.27
C ASP A 262 -21.94 -2.53 -0.12
N SER A 263 -20.63 -2.68 -0.28
CA SER A 263 -19.71 -3.04 0.81
C SER A 263 -19.65 -1.94 1.88
N LEU A 264 -19.64 -0.66 1.48
CA LEU A 264 -19.64 0.48 2.39
C LEU A 264 -20.89 0.49 3.28
N SER A 265 -22.07 0.35 2.67
CA SER A 265 -23.36 0.35 3.39
C SER A 265 -23.64 -0.91 4.23
N SER A 266 -22.78 -1.93 4.14
CA SER A 266 -22.97 -3.19 4.87
C SER A 266 -22.49 -3.11 6.32
N SER A 267 -23.03 -3.95 7.20
CA SER A 267 -22.56 -4.11 8.59
C SER A 267 -21.32 -5.01 8.72
N SER A 268 -20.77 -5.48 7.62
CA SER A 268 -19.54 -6.30 7.55
C SER A 268 -18.33 -5.41 7.27
N VAL A 269 -17.11 -5.83 7.59
CA VAL A 269 -15.88 -5.03 7.43
C VAL A 269 -14.90 -5.73 6.48
N GLY A 270 -14.10 -4.95 5.76
CA GLY A 270 -12.97 -5.44 4.97
C GLY A 270 -13.40 -6.41 3.88
N LEU A 271 -12.64 -7.50 3.72
CA LEU A 271 -12.88 -8.52 2.70
C LEU A 271 -14.28 -9.17 2.81
N VAL A 272 -14.78 -9.36 4.04
CA VAL A 272 -16.14 -9.92 4.28
C VAL A 272 -17.22 -8.99 3.73
N SER A 273 -16.99 -7.67 3.75
CA SER A 273 -17.92 -6.69 3.17
C SER A 273 -17.93 -6.74 1.63
N LEU A 274 -16.79 -7.08 1.01
CA LEU A 274 -16.69 -7.25 -0.44
C LEU A 274 -17.38 -8.54 -0.90
N ASP A 275 -17.21 -9.65 -0.17
CA ASP A 275 -17.95 -10.89 -0.42
C ASP A 275 -19.46 -10.67 -0.36
N TYR A 276 -19.93 -9.93 0.65
CA TYR A 276 -21.33 -9.52 0.75
C TYR A 276 -21.77 -8.74 -0.49
N ALA A 277 -20.97 -7.77 -0.95
CA ALA A 277 -21.30 -6.93 -2.08
C ALA A 277 -21.33 -7.70 -3.42
N LEU A 278 -20.38 -8.62 -3.63
CA LEU A 278 -20.34 -9.52 -4.78
C LEU A 278 -21.61 -10.39 -4.83
N ALA A 279 -21.95 -11.04 -3.72
CA ALA A 279 -23.16 -11.86 -3.62
C ALA A 279 -24.44 -11.04 -3.84
N LYS A 280 -24.54 -9.84 -3.24
CA LYS A 280 -25.68 -8.92 -3.41
C LYS A 280 -25.87 -8.49 -4.86
N ASN A 281 -24.78 -8.35 -5.62
CA ASN A 281 -24.80 -8.01 -7.04
C ASN A 281 -24.88 -9.24 -7.96
N ASN A 282 -25.27 -10.41 -7.43
CA ASN A 282 -25.44 -11.67 -8.17
C ASN A 282 -24.16 -12.18 -8.86
N ILE A 283 -22.99 -11.79 -8.36
CA ILE A 283 -21.71 -12.29 -8.86
C ILE A 283 -21.38 -13.58 -8.14
N LYS A 284 -21.17 -14.66 -8.90
CA LYS A 284 -20.89 -16.01 -8.38
C LYS A 284 -19.40 -16.23 -8.12
N LYS A 285 -18.78 -15.28 -7.43
CA LYS A 285 -17.37 -15.31 -7.01
C LYS A 285 -17.26 -14.72 -5.61
N ASN A 286 -16.32 -15.22 -4.83
CA ASN A 286 -15.87 -14.57 -3.62
C ASN A 286 -14.64 -13.69 -3.92
N ILE A 287 -14.18 -12.93 -2.94
CA ILE A 287 -13.06 -12.00 -3.07
C ILE A 287 -11.72 -12.69 -3.30
N ALA A 288 -11.55 -13.94 -2.83
CA ALA A 288 -10.37 -14.75 -3.13
C ALA A 288 -10.32 -15.11 -4.62
N ASP A 289 -11.44 -15.54 -5.21
CA ASP A 289 -11.54 -15.81 -6.66
C ASP A 289 -11.19 -14.53 -7.46
N VAL A 290 -11.74 -13.38 -7.05
CA VAL A 290 -11.48 -12.08 -7.69
C VAL A 290 -10.01 -11.66 -7.58
N PHE A 291 -9.38 -11.90 -6.43
CA PHE A 291 -7.96 -11.60 -6.23
C PHE A 291 -7.09 -12.52 -7.09
N THR A 292 -7.37 -13.82 -7.12
CA THR A 292 -6.70 -14.77 -8.02
C THR A 292 -6.81 -14.30 -9.48
N ASP A 293 -8.00 -13.93 -9.95
CA ASP A 293 -8.19 -13.44 -11.33
C ASP A 293 -7.41 -12.14 -11.58
N TRP A 294 -7.36 -11.23 -10.60
CA TRP A 294 -6.57 -10.01 -10.69
C TRP A 294 -5.07 -10.30 -10.82
N THR A 295 -4.52 -11.25 -10.04
CA THR A 295 -3.11 -11.63 -10.18
C THR A 295 -2.80 -12.20 -11.56
N ILE A 296 -3.72 -12.97 -12.14
CA ILE A 296 -3.62 -13.47 -13.51
C ILE A 296 -3.69 -12.31 -14.51
N ALA A 297 -4.64 -11.38 -14.33
CA ALA A 297 -4.78 -10.19 -15.16
C ALA A 297 -3.51 -9.32 -15.14
N MET A 298 -2.83 -9.22 -14.00
CA MET A 298 -1.56 -8.49 -13.91
C MET A 298 -0.41 -9.16 -14.67
N SER A 299 -0.50 -10.46 -14.97
CA SER A 299 0.49 -11.16 -15.79
C SER A 299 0.12 -11.18 -17.28
N ALA A 300 -1.13 -11.54 -17.58
CA ALA A 300 -1.60 -11.72 -18.95
C ALA A 300 -2.11 -10.43 -19.58
N ASN A 301 -2.91 -9.67 -18.84
CA ASN A 301 -3.69 -8.49 -19.25
C ASN A 301 -4.25 -8.61 -20.67
N ASP A 302 -5.00 -9.68 -20.93
CA ASP A 302 -5.51 -10.03 -22.25
C ASP A 302 -6.94 -10.54 -22.17
N CYS A 303 -7.88 -9.72 -22.67
CA CYS A 303 -9.31 -10.05 -22.65
C CYS A 303 -9.68 -11.22 -23.57
N ALA A 304 -8.81 -11.63 -24.49
CA ALA A 304 -9.04 -12.80 -25.33
C ALA A 304 -9.01 -14.12 -24.53
N LEU A 305 -8.35 -14.12 -23.36
CA LEU A 305 -8.31 -15.27 -22.44
C LEU A 305 -9.58 -15.37 -21.58
N GLY A 306 -10.38 -14.32 -21.53
CA GLY A 306 -11.51 -14.16 -20.65
C GLY A 306 -11.58 -12.73 -20.13
N THR A 307 -12.79 -12.23 -19.94
CA THR A 307 -12.99 -10.86 -19.44
C THR A 307 -12.38 -10.66 -18.06
N ASP A 308 -12.20 -11.71 -17.27
CA ASP A 308 -11.60 -11.62 -15.93
C ASP A 308 -10.09 -11.38 -15.95
N TYR A 309 -9.41 -11.61 -17.07
CA TYR A 309 -7.93 -11.61 -17.15
C TYR A 309 -7.34 -10.36 -17.80
N CYS A 310 -8.04 -9.23 -17.70
CA CYS A 310 -7.56 -7.94 -18.19
C CYS A 310 -8.16 -6.77 -17.41
N TYR A 311 -7.70 -5.55 -17.65
CA TYR A 311 -8.40 -4.32 -17.25
C TYR A 311 -9.42 -3.88 -18.30
N SER A 312 -10.51 -3.25 -17.86
CA SER A 312 -11.47 -2.58 -18.75
C SER A 312 -11.13 -1.11 -18.98
N ASN A 313 -10.23 -0.54 -18.16
CA ASN A 313 -9.68 0.78 -18.36
C ASN A 313 -8.58 0.73 -19.44
N ASP A 314 -8.76 1.48 -20.52
CA ASP A 314 -7.85 1.50 -21.68
C ASP A 314 -6.42 1.91 -21.31
N PHE A 315 -6.23 2.81 -20.34
CA PHE A 315 -4.90 3.22 -19.87
C PHE A 315 -4.17 2.12 -19.13
N LEU A 316 -4.91 1.17 -18.56
CA LEU A 316 -4.37 0.05 -17.80
C LEU A 316 -4.21 -1.22 -18.65
N GLY A 317 -4.67 -1.24 -19.90
CA GLY A 317 -4.62 -2.42 -20.77
C GLY A 317 -3.21 -2.88 -21.15
N ALA A 318 -2.20 -2.02 -20.99
CA ALA A 318 -0.79 -2.37 -21.23
C ALA A 318 -0.02 -2.70 -19.94
N VAL A 319 -0.61 -2.48 -18.77
CA VAL A 319 0.08 -2.65 -17.48
C VAL A 319 0.24 -4.14 -17.19
N LYS A 320 1.48 -4.58 -16.98
CA LYS A 320 1.83 -5.96 -16.61
C LYS A 320 2.95 -5.98 -15.59
N VAL A 321 2.94 -6.96 -14.69
CA VAL A 321 4.04 -7.20 -13.77
C VAL A 321 5.16 -7.96 -14.48
N ALA A 322 6.39 -7.52 -14.26
CA ALA A 322 7.58 -8.28 -14.65
C ALA A 322 7.80 -9.42 -13.64
N PRO A 323 7.70 -10.70 -14.06
CA PRO A 323 7.86 -11.82 -13.15
C PRO A 323 9.32 -12.05 -12.75
N SER A 324 9.54 -12.67 -11.59
CA SER A 324 10.84 -13.17 -11.16
C SER A 324 11.28 -14.32 -12.06
N LEU A 325 12.41 -14.18 -12.75
CA LEU A 325 12.87 -15.14 -13.75
C LEU A 325 13.62 -16.32 -13.12
N ILE A 326 13.24 -17.54 -13.52
CA ILE A 326 13.94 -18.79 -13.24
C ILE A 326 14.41 -19.36 -14.58
N TYR A 327 15.73 -19.38 -14.80
CA TYR A 327 16.32 -19.85 -16.05
C TYR A 327 16.86 -21.27 -15.93
N LEU A 328 16.50 -22.14 -16.88
CA LEU A 328 17.01 -23.50 -16.99
C LEU A 328 17.99 -23.61 -18.17
N PRO A 329 19.26 -23.99 -17.93
CA PRO A 329 20.21 -24.27 -19.00
C PRO A 329 19.71 -25.35 -19.97
N SER A 330 19.88 -25.13 -21.28
CA SER A 330 19.50 -26.07 -22.34
C SER A 330 20.56 -27.12 -22.69
N THR A 331 21.75 -27.06 -22.07
CA THR A 331 22.86 -27.96 -22.44
C THR A 331 22.98 -29.18 -21.54
N GLN A 332 22.27 -29.22 -20.41
CA GLN A 332 22.36 -30.28 -19.41
C GLN A 332 21.00 -30.50 -18.74
N GLU A 333 20.80 -31.68 -18.17
CA GLU A 333 19.66 -31.90 -17.29
C GLU A 333 19.80 -31.00 -16.06
N SER A 334 18.76 -30.22 -15.84
CA SER A 334 18.72 -29.24 -14.76
C SER A 334 17.85 -29.78 -13.65
N HIS A 335 18.33 -29.67 -12.42
CA HIS A 335 17.52 -29.84 -11.21
C HIS A 335 17.83 -28.68 -10.26
N LEU A 336 16.81 -27.88 -9.96
CA LEU A 336 16.92 -26.68 -9.13
C LEU A 336 15.89 -26.76 -8.00
N SER A 337 16.29 -26.41 -6.78
CA SER A 337 15.35 -26.26 -5.66
C SER A 337 15.49 -24.88 -5.05
N LEU A 338 14.36 -24.17 -4.95
CA LEU A 338 14.25 -22.78 -4.50
C LEU A 338 13.27 -22.69 -3.35
N ILE A 339 13.52 -21.79 -2.40
CA ILE A 339 12.62 -21.49 -1.30
C ILE A 339 12.25 -20.01 -1.37
N TYR A 340 10.96 -19.72 -1.34
CA TYR A 340 10.40 -18.38 -1.37
C TYR A 340 9.58 -18.11 -0.11
N ALA A 341 9.30 -16.83 0.15
CA ALA A 341 8.41 -16.38 1.21
C ALA A 341 7.49 -15.30 0.66
N ILE A 342 6.18 -15.42 0.93
CA ILE A 342 5.14 -14.49 0.45
C ILE A 342 4.19 -14.12 1.59
N LYS A 343 3.51 -12.98 1.49
CA LYS A 343 2.50 -12.56 2.46
C LYS A 343 1.10 -13.02 2.01
N GLU A 344 0.14 -12.98 2.93
CA GLU A 344 -1.26 -13.17 2.54
C GLU A 344 -1.74 -11.98 1.70
N TRP A 345 -2.65 -12.23 0.76
CA TRP A 345 -3.20 -11.22 -0.16
C TRP A 345 -2.13 -10.41 -0.91
N SER A 346 -1.00 -11.03 -1.24
CA SER A 346 0.06 -10.43 -2.04
C SER A 346 0.18 -11.17 -3.38
N GLY A 347 0.29 -10.42 -4.47
CA GLY A 347 0.54 -10.99 -5.79
C GLY A 347 2.00 -11.45 -5.89
N ASN A 348 2.25 -12.58 -6.54
CA ASN A 348 3.61 -13.08 -6.75
C ASN A 348 3.69 -13.75 -8.11
N TRP A 349 4.76 -13.52 -8.88
CA TRP A 349 4.88 -14.03 -10.25
C TRP A 349 6.28 -14.59 -10.49
N TYR A 350 6.37 -15.88 -10.80
CA TYR A 350 7.63 -16.58 -11.08
C TYR A 350 7.59 -17.20 -12.48
N LYS A 351 8.48 -16.77 -13.37
CA LYS A 351 8.52 -17.21 -14.77
C LYS A 351 9.69 -18.15 -15.01
N ILE A 352 9.41 -19.39 -15.36
CA ILE A 352 10.38 -20.40 -15.76
C ILE A 352 10.56 -20.35 -17.27
N VAL A 353 11.81 -20.27 -17.73
CA VAL A 353 12.19 -20.25 -19.16
C VAL A 353 13.41 -21.13 -19.41
N GLY A 354 13.70 -21.41 -20.68
CA GLY A 354 14.84 -22.21 -21.09
C GLY A 354 14.51 -23.70 -21.12
N GLY A 355 15.53 -24.54 -20.97
CA GLY A 355 15.43 -25.98 -21.22
C GLY A 355 15.18 -26.30 -22.70
N ASP A 356 15.46 -27.54 -23.08
CA ASP A 356 15.24 -28.08 -24.43
C ASP A 356 14.53 -29.46 -24.39
N LYS A 357 13.89 -29.78 -23.27
CA LYS A 357 13.23 -31.07 -23.00
C LYS A 357 11.92 -30.86 -22.20
N GLY A 358 11.32 -31.92 -21.68
CA GLY A 358 10.19 -31.83 -20.76
C GLY A 358 10.56 -31.10 -19.47
N LEU A 359 9.59 -30.43 -18.85
CA LEU A 359 9.72 -29.69 -17.61
C LEU A 359 8.82 -30.30 -16.53
N LYS A 360 9.38 -30.58 -15.35
CA LYS A 360 8.64 -30.92 -14.14
C LYS A 360 8.83 -29.84 -13.08
N VAL A 361 7.75 -29.38 -12.49
CA VAL A 361 7.75 -28.42 -11.39
C VAL A 361 6.97 -29.00 -10.23
N GLU A 362 7.62 -29.16 -9.08
CA GLU A 362 6.99 -29.60 -7.84
C GLU A 362 6.87 -28.41 -6.89
N PHE A 363 5.63 -28.10 -6.52
CA PHE A 363 5.31 -27.09 -5.52
C PHE A 363 5.11 -27.77 -4.16
N LYS A 364 5.62 -27.15 -3.10
CA LYS A 364 5.34 -27.56 -1.73
C LYS A 364 5.24 -26.37 -0.78
N GLY A 365 4.07 -26.20 -0.16
CA GLY A 365 3.92 -25.31 0.99
C GLY A 365 4.74 -25.79 2.18
N LEU A 366 5.52 -24.91 2.80
CA LEU A 366 6.34 -25.20 3.99
C LEU A 366 5.69 -24.63 5.27
N THR A 367 4.37 -24.50 5.24
CA THR A 367 3.53 -23.92 6.28
C THR A 367 2.18 -24.65 6.35
N SER A 368 1.43 -24.42 7.42
CA SER A 368 0.04 -24.87 7.57
C SER A 368 -0.97 -24.05 6.77
N LYS A 369 -0.55 -22.92 6.17
CA LYS A 369 -1.43 -22.09 5.33
C LYS A 369 -1.73 -22.78 4.01
N SER A 370 -2.99 -22.69 3.56
CA SER A 370 -3.41 -23.20 2.26
C SER A 370 -2.97 -22.26 1.15
N PHE A 371 -2.26 -22.79 0.15
CA PHE A 371 -1.90 -22.05 -1.05
C PHE A 371 -2.93 -22.29 -2.16
N ILE A 372 -3.08 -21.30 -3.04
CA ILE A 372 -3.58 -21.48 -4.40
C ILE A 372 -2.43 -21.17 -5.36
N VAL A 373 -2.29 -21.93 -6.43
CA VAL A 373 -1.20 -21.77 -7.39
C VAL A 373 -1.73 -21.80 -8.81
N PRO A 374 -2.32 -20.69 -9.30
CA PRO A 374 -2.55 -20.51 -10.72
C PRO A 374 -1.23 -20.56 -11.49
N TYR A 375 -1.28 -21.07 -12.72
CA TYR A 375 -0.16 -21.07 -13.61
C TYR A 375 -0.57 -20.83 -15.07
N LEU A 376 0.30 -20.13 -15.79
CA LEU A 376 0.10 -19.72 -17.17
C LEU A 376 1.14 -20.39 -18.06
N ILE A 377 0.70 -21.00 -19.16
CA ILE A 377 1.59 -21.54 -20.18
C ILE A 377 1.68 -20.54 -21.32
N GLU A 378 2.91 -20.12 -21.66
CA GLU A 378 3.17 -19.15 -22.73
C GLU A 378 3.82 -19.84 -23.94
N ARG A 379 3.33 -19.49 -25.14
CA ARG A 379 3.88 -19.93 -26.43
C ARG A 379 3.95 -18.74 -27.36
N ALA A 380 5.10 -18.53 -28.00
CA ALA A 380 5.35 -17.40 -28.90
C ALA A 380 5.01 -16.04 -28.26
N ASN A 381 5.43 -15.83 -27.01
CA ASN A 381 5.13 -14.63 -26.20
C ASN A 381 3.63 -14.32 -26.02
N LYS A 382 2.77 -15.34 -26.10
CA LYS A 382 1.33 -15.24 -25.80
C LYS A 382 0.93 -16.32 -24.82
N ILE A 383 0.15 -15.94 -23.81
CA ILE A 383 -0.47 -16.89 -22.89
C ILE A 383 -1.44 -17.75 -23.69
N GLN A 384 -1.28 -19.08 -23.58
CA GLN A 384 -2.11 -20.06 -24.28
C GLN A 384 -3.19 -20.63 -23.37
N SER A 385 -2.86 -20.83 -22.09
CA SER A 385 -3.78 -21.39 -21.12
C SER A 385 -3.51 -20.85 -19.72
N VAL A 386 -4.60 -20.77 -18.95
CA VAL A 386 -4.63 -20.45 -17.53
C VAL A 386 -5.14 -21.70 -16.83
N ASN A 387 -4.39 -22.19 -15.84
CA ASN A 387 -4.72 -23.39 -15.09
C ASN A 387 -4.49 -23.16 -13.60
N ILE A 388 -5.02 -24.03 -12.76
CA ILE A 388 -4.76 -24.05 -11.31
C ILE A 388 -4.07 -25.37 -10.99
N LEU A 389 -2.96 -25.31 -10.25
CA LEU A 389 -2.29 -26.49 -9.76
C LEU A 389 -3.06 -27.06 -8.58
N GLU A 390 -3.59 -28.27 -8.75
CA GLU A 390 -4.20 -29.04 -7.67
C GLU A 390 -3.16 -29.39 -6.61
N LEU A 391 -3.47 -29.07 -5.36
CA LEU A 391 -2.62 -29.37 -4.21
C LEU A 391 -3.27 -30.43 -3.32
N ASP A 392 -2.46 -31.38 -2.85
CA ASP A 392 -2.89 -32.38 -1.88
C ASP A 392 -3.08 -31.79 -0.46
N SER A 393 -3.54 -32.62 0.48
CA SER A 393 -3.71 -32.22 1.89
C SER A 393 -2.41 -31.77 2.58
N GLY A 394 -1.26 -32.03 1.98
CA GLY A 394 0.06 -31.58 2.43
C GLY A 394 0.58 -30.33 1.72
N ASN A 395 -0.28 -29.62 0.98
CA ASN A 395 0.07 -28.46 0.13
C ASN A 395 1.14 -28.81 -0.93
N LYS A 396 1.07 -30.00 -1.52
CA LYS A 396 1.97 -30.42 -2.60
C LYS A 396 1.23 -30.64 -3.90
N GLY A 397 1.86 -30.26 -5.00
CA GLY A 397 1.38 -30.53 -6.35
C GLY A 397 2.54 -30.54 -7.33
N ALA A 398 2.33 -31.16 -8.49
CA ALA A 398 3.32 -31.18 -9.56
C ALA A 398 2.69 -30.81 -10.90
N ILE A 399 3.47 -30.11 -11.73
CA ILE A 399 3.15 -29.79 -13.12
C ILE A 399 4.18 -30.51 -13.98
N GLU A 400 3.72 -31.24 -15.00
CA GLU A 400 4.58 -31.87 -15.99
C GLU A 400 4.20 -31.34 -17.38
N LEU A 401 5.16 -30.70 -18.05
CA LEU A 401 5.01 -30.13 -19.39
C LEU A 401 6.00 -30.82 -20.34
N PRO A 402 5.57 -31.84 -21.09
CA PRO A 402 6.41 -32.42 -22.13
C PRO A 402 6.67 -31.39 -23.24
N TYR A 403 7.81 -31.52 -23.92
CA TYR A 403 8.25 -30.64 -25.00
C TYR A 403 8.35 -29.15 -24.60
N PHE A 404 8.71 -28.87 -23.35
CA PHE A 404 9.04 -27.52 -22.90
C PHE A 404 10.32 -27.03 -23.60
N GLY A 405 10.39 -25.74 -23.93
CA GLY A 405 11.48 -25.17 -24.76
C GLY A 405 11.30 -25.35 -26.27
N GLU A 406 10.62 -26.41 -26.75
CA GLU A 406 10.24 -26.57 -28.16
C GLU A 406 8.87 -25.93 -28.46
N ASN A 407 7.86 -26.31 -27.68
CA ASN A 407 6.46 -25.97 -27.91
C ASN A 407 5.95 -24.92 -26.90
N ASN A 408 6.34 -25.00 -25.64
CA ASN A 408 5.99 -24.01 -24.62
C ASN A 408 7.27 -23.24 -24.26
N GLN A 409 7.25 -21.92 -24.38
CA GLN A 409 8.43 -21.08 -24.20
C GLN A 409 8.64 -20.68 -22.74
N SER A 410 7.55 -20.59 -21.97
CA SER A 410 7.64 -20.30 -20.56
C SER A 410 6.44 -20.81 -19.77
N LEU A 411 6.66 -20.97 -18.46
CA LEU A 411 5.64 -21.28 -17.46
C LEU A 411 5.68 -20.19 -16.39
N ILE A 412 4.55 -19.56 -16.08
CA ILE A 412 4.45 -18.55 -15.03
C ILE A 412 3.62 -19.12 -13.88
N LEU A 413 4.16 -19.13 -12.67
CA LEU A 413 3.50 -19.56 -11.43
C LEU A 413 3.09 -18.34 -10.62
N LEU A 414 1.86 -18.35 -10.08
CA LEU A 414 1.28 -17.24 -9.33
C LEU A 414 0.85 -17.64 -7.90
N PRO A 415 1.74 -18.18 -7.05
CA PRO A 415 1.33 -18.66 -5.74
C PRO A 415 0.77 -17.53 -4.86
N ALA A 416 -0.37 -17.79 -4.23
CA ALA A 416 -1.06 -16.85 -3.34
C ALA A 416 -1.62 -17.55 -2.09
N ILE A 417 -1.89 -16.75 -1.05
CA ILE A 417 -2.54 -17.18 0.20
C ILE A 417 -3.67 -16.18 0.49
N GLU A 418 -4.91 -16.67 0.52
CA GLU A 418 -6.12 -15.84 0.43
C GLU A 418 -7.16 -16.24 1.50
N LYS A 419 -6.72 -16.74 2.66
CA LYS A 419 -7.61 -17.31 3.68
C LYS A 419 -7.92 -16.39 4.86
N LYS A 420 -7.01 -15.50 5.26
CA LYS A 420 -7.30 -14.51 6.32
C LYS A 420 -8.28 -13.47 5.78
N VAL A 421 -9.29 -13.09 6.56
CA VAL A 421 -10.35 -12.17 6.10
C VAL A 421 -10.55 -10.94 7.00
N ALA A 422 -9.86 -10.91 8.14
CA ALA A 422 -9.97 -9.86 9.15
C ALA A 422 -8.71 -9.84 10.04
N ASP A 423 -8.63 -8.84 10.92
CA ASP A 423 -7.57 -8.67 11.92
C ASP A 423 -6.17 -8.58 11.28
N PHE A 424 -6.07 -7.82 10.19
CA PHE A 424 -4.80 -7.53 9.53
C PHE A 424 -3.94 -6.59 10.38
N LEU A 425 -2.64 -6.84 10.37
CA LEU A 425 -1.61 -6.10 11.06
C LEU A 425 -1.00 -5.07 10.10
N ASP A 426 -0.34 -4.08 10.68
CA ASP A 426 0.57 -3.18 9.98
C ASP A 426 1.80 -3.92 9.41
N SER A 427 2.12 -5.11 9.94
CA SER A 427 3.20 -5.97 9.46
C SER A 427 2.76 -7.44 9.51
N GLU A 428 2.31 -7.97 8.37
CA GLU A 428 1.89 -9.35 8.22
C GLU A 428 3.09 -10.31 8.10
N PRO A 429 3.01 -11.50 8.71
CA PRO A 429 4.04 -12.50 8.58
C PRO A 429 4.10 -13.05 7.15
N SER A 430 5.31 -13.42 6.72
CA SER A 430 5.51 -14.13 5.45
C SER A 430 5.56 -15.64 5.65
N TRP A 431 5.06 -16.36 4.66
CA TRP A 431 4.90 -17.82 4.65
C TRP A 431 5.70 -18.43 3.51
N ARG A 432 6.35 -19.57 3.80
CA ARG A 432 7.32 -20.17 2.88
C ARG A 432 6.72 -21.27 2.04
N PHE A 433 7.22 -21.39 0.81
CA PHE A 433 7.03 -22.55 -0.06
C PHE A 433 8.34 -22.88 -0.78
N SER A 434 8.44 -24.09 -1.31
CA SER A 434 9.54 -24.51 -2.17
C SER A 434 9.07 -24.85 -3.57
N LEU A 435 9.90 -24.55 -4.57
CA LEU A 435 9.79 -25.05 -5.93
C LEU A 435 10.97 -25.97 -6.22
N ALA A 436 10.71 -27.21 -6.60
CA ALA A 436 11.70 -28.06 -7.24
C ALA A 436 11.40 -28.07 -8.75
N VAL A 437 12.38 -27.71 -9.57
CA VAL A 437 12.23 -27.57 -11.02
C VAL A 437 13.25 -28.49 -11.68
N SER A 438 12.79 -29.40 -12.53
CA SER A 438 13.66 -30.35 -13.22
C SER A 438 13.28 -30.53 -14.68
N THR A 439 14.27 -30.92 -15.50
CA THR A 439 14.06 -31.26 -16.92
C THR A 439 14.14 -32.76 -17.14
N PHE A 440 13.31 -33.33 -18.00
CA PHE A 440 13.30 -34.76 -18.33
C PHE A 440 13.15 -34.99 -19.84
N LYS A 441 13.60 -36.12 -20.37
CA LYS A 441 13.51 -36.42 -21.82
C LYS A 441 12.06 -36.63 -22.26
N ASN A 442 11.71 -36.07 -23.42
CA ASN A 442 10.37 -36.22 -23.99
C ASN A 442 10.13 -37.68 -24.41
N GLY A 443 9.10 -38.34 -23.85
CA GLY A 443 8.74 -39.73 -24.17
C GLY A 443 8.70 -40.72 -22.99
N ASP A 444 9.19 -40.33 -21.81
CA ASP A 444 9.03 -41.10 -20.57
C ASP A 444 7.67 -40.82 -19.92
N SER A 445 6.60 -41.33 -20.53
CA SER A 445 5.32 -41.49 -19.83
C SER A 445 5.06 -42.98 -19.67
N GLY A 446 5.61 -43.54 -18.58
CA GLY A 446 5.23 -44.78 -17.90
C GLY A 446 5.01 -46.05 -18.73
N ASP A 447 5.93 -46.99 -18.62
CA ASP A 447 5.63 -48.38 -18.23
C ASP A 447 6.93 -49.09 -17.80
N GLN A 448 6.81 -49.94 -16.77
CA GLN A 448 7.91 -50.71 -16.17
C GLN A 448 8.56 -51.65 -17.18
N GLU A 449 9.90 -51.74 -17.17
CA GLU A 449 10.65 -52.98 -17.40
C GLU A 449 12.11 -52.83 -16.89
N GLU A 450 12.47 -53.53 -15.81
CA GLU A 450 13.84 -54.06 -15.63
C GLU A 450 14.02 -55.25 -16.60
N PRO A 451 15.25 -55.68 -17.00
CA PRO A 451 16.57 -55.36 -16.46
C PRO A 451 17.68 -55.07 -17.51
N ASP A 452 18.83 -54.54 -17.11
CA ASP A 452 20.11 -55.28 -17.04
C ASP A 452 21.32 -54.32 -16.87
N ALA A 453 22.34 -54.87 -16.22
CA ALA A 453 23.44 -54.24 -15.53
C ALA A 453 24.38 -53.38 -16.39
N GLY A 454 24.87 -52.33 -15.73
CA GLY A 454 26.25 -51.88 -15.89
C GLY A 454 26.45 -50.66 -16.76
N THR A 455 26.30 -49.48 -16.18
CA THR A 455 27.32 -48.42 -16.11
C THR A 455 26.71 -47.23 -15.36
N GLU A 456 26.95 -47.19 -14.05
CA GLU A 456 26.57 -46.07 -13.19
C GLU A 456 27.43 -44.83 -13.50
N GLU A 457 26.77 -43.71 -13.80
CA GLU A 457 27.21 -42.38 -13.34
C GLU A 457 26.02 -41.70 -12.62
N PRO A 458 26.30 -40.89 -11.58
CA PRO A 458 25.57 -41.01 -10.32
C PRO A 458 24.40 -40.02 -10.18
N GLU A 459 23.25 -40.57 -9.79
CA GLU A 459 22.19 -39.85 -9.09
C GLU A 459 22.78 -39.08 -7.89
N SER A 460 22.39 -37.81 -7.74
CA SER A 460 22.86 -36.97 -6.64
C SER A 460 22.33 -37.46 -5.30
N LYS A 461 23.12 -38.27 -4.59
CA LYS A 461 22.83 -38.72 -3.22
C LYS A 461 22.44 -37.55 -2.31
N PRO A 462 21.46 -37.71 -1.39
CA PRO A 462 21.20 -36.73 -0.35
C PRO A 462 22.49 -36.42 0.44
N ILE A 463 22.67 -35.17 0.91
CA ILE A 463 23.89 -34.75 1.66
C ILE A 463 24.19 -35.68 2.85
N SER A 464 23.15 -36.21 3.49
CA SER A 464 23.25 -37.17 4.61
C SER A 464 23.84 -38.54 4.22
N GLN A 465 23.96 -38.82 2.92
CA GLN A 465 24.41 -40.09 2.36
C GLN A 465 25.66 -39.92 1.44
N MET A 466 26.20 -38.69 1.33
CA MET A 466 27.42 -38.43 0.56
C MET A 466 28.67 -38.81 1.36
N THR A 467 29.64 -39.41 0.67
CA THR A 467 30.98 -39.68 1.21
C THR A 467 31.79 -38.39 1.36
N ILE A 468 32.85 -38.41 2.17
CA ILE A 468 33.74 -37.27 2.38
C ILE A 468 34.35 -36.78 1.05
N ALA A 469 34.60 -37.67 0.09
CA ALA A 469 35.13 -37.31 -1.23
C ALA A 469 34.08 -36.56 -2.08
N GLU A 470 32.83 -37.03 -2.10
CA GLU A 470 31.72 -36.39 -2.82
C GLU A 470 31.37 -35.01 -2.20
N LEU A 471 31.37 -34.92 -0.87
CA LEU A 471 31.20 -33.65 -0.15
C LEU A 471 32.31 -32.64 -0.48
N ARG A 472 33.56 -33.09 -0.66
CA ARG A 472 34.67 -32.21 -1.07
C ARG A 472 34.49 -31.68 -2.49
N VAL A 473 33.95 -32.49 -3.41
CA VAL A 473 33.62 -32.03 -4.77
C VAL A 473 32.51 -31.00 -4.75
N LYS A 474 31.45 -31.21 -3.94
CA LYS A 474 30.37 -30.23 -3.75
C LYS A 474 30.84 -28.94 -3.07
N ILE A 475 31.75 -29.03 -2.10
CA ILE A 475 32.39 -27.86 -1.48
C ILE A 475 33.21 -27.08 -2.52
N LEU A 476 33.97 -27.76 -3.40
CA LEU A 476 34.72 -27.13 -4.48
C LEU A 476 33.81 -26.46 -5.51
N GLU A 477 32.67 -27.08 -5.83
CA GLU A 477 31.64 -26.51 -6.70
C GLU A 477 31.05 -25.22 -6.10
N ILE A 478 30.65 -25.28 -4.82
CA ILE A 478 30.14 -24.12 -4.08
C ILE A 478 31.21 -23.02 -3.95
N GLN A 479 32.47 -23.38 -3.73
CA GLN A 479 33.59 -22.44 -3.68
C GLN A 479 33.84 -21.76 -5.02
N ARG A 480 33.68 -22.47 -6.15
CA ARG A 480 33.76 -21.89 -7.50
C ARG A 480 32.59 -20.96 -7.79
N MET A 481 31.38 -21.34 -7.38
CA MET A 481 30.20 -20.47 -7.49
C MET A 481 30.37 -19.20 -6.64
N LEU A 482 30.87 -19.33 -5.40
CA LEU A 482 31.22 -18.19 -4.55
C LEU A 482 32.28 -17.29 -5.18
N ALA A 483 33.35 -17.86 -5.75
CA ALA A 483 34.39 -17.10 -6.42
C ALA A 483 33.85 -16.32 -7.64
N HIS A 484 32.94 -16.93 -8.41
CA HIS A 484 32.28 -16.28 -9.53
C HIS A 484 31.34 -15.15 -9.07
N LEU A 485 30.52 -15.39 -8.03
CA LEU A 485 29.64 -14.38 -7.44
C LEU A 485 30.42 -13.21 -6.82
N LEU A 486 31.57 -13.49 -6.19
CA LEU A 486 32.46 -12.48 -5.66
C LEU A 486 33.11 -11.64 -6.77
N ALA A 487 33.47 -12.26 -7.90
CA ALA A 487 33.98 -11.55 -9.07
C ALA A 487 32.90 -10.70 -9.77
N GLU A 488 31.64 -11.14 -9.76
CA GLU A 488 30.50 -10.34 -10.24
C GLU A 488 30.16 -9.19 -9.28
N LEU A 489 30.19 -9.42 -7.97
CA LEU A 489 30.06 -8.38 -6.96
C LEU A 489 31.16 -7.32 -7.08
N GLN A 490 32.39 -7.71 -7.45
CA GLN A 490 33.48 -6.76 -7.74
C GLN A 490 33.25 -5.93 -9.01
N LYS A 491 32.50 -6.45 -9.99
CA LYS A 491 32.12 -5.70 -11.20
C LYS A 491 30.94 -4.76 -10.96
N ILE A 492 30.05 -5.09 -10.02
CA ILE A 492 28.91 -4.27 -9.61
C ILE A 492 29.33 -3.18 -8.62
N LYS A 493 30.34 -3.44 -7.78
CA LYS A 493 30.99 -2.42 -6.95
C LYS A 493 31.91 -1.56 -7.80
N GLY A 494 31.36 -0.52 -8.42
CA GLY A 494 32.15 0.65 -8.81
C GLY A 494 33.08 1.04 -7.66
N THR A 495 34.34 1.31 -8.00
CA THR A 495 35.47 1.62 -7.12
C THR A 495 35.06 2.17 -5.75
N ALA A 496 35.22 1.34 -4.71
CA ALA A 496 35.13 1.75 -3.32
C ALA A 496 36.25 2.77 -3.03
N ALA A 497 35.91 4.05 -3.05
CA ALA A 497 36.65 5.03 -2.26
C ALA A 497 36.42 4.64 -0.80
N GLY A 498 37.50 4.30 -0.08
CA GLY A 498 37.42 3.90 1.33
C GLY A 498 36.66 4.95 2.15
N CYS A 499 35.67 4.49 2.92
CA CYS A 499 34.91 5.30 3.86
C CYS A 499 35.84 5.84 4.96
N GLY A 500 36.45 7.01 4.71
CA GLY A 500 37.41 7.63 5.62
C GLY A 500 36.81 8.77 6.47
N ARG A 501 35.76 9.44 5.98
CA ARG A 501 35.14 10.58 6.66
C ARG A 501 33.77 10.94 6.08
N ILE A 502 32.88 11.45 6.93
CA ILE A 502 31.63 12.14 6.57
C ILE A 502 31.84 13.65 6.78
N GLU A 503 31.68 14.45 5.74
CA GLU A 503 31.89 15.90 5.78
C GLU A 503 30.56 16.66 5.74
N ASN A 504 29.57 16.13 5.02
CA ASN A 504 28.29 16.77 4.77
C ASN A 504 27.20 16.32 5.74
N ASN A 505 26.26 17.22 6.06
CA ASN A 505 25.06 16.84 6.81
C ASN A 505 24.28 15.79 6.00
N LEU A 506 23.97 14.64 6.61
CA LEU A 506 23.17 13.59 5.97
C LEU A 506 21.80 13.51 6.63
N PHE A 507 20.75 13.37 5.82
CA PHE A 507 19.37 13.44 6.28
C PHE A 507 18.46 12.58 5.40
N PHE A 508 17.27 12.31 5.93
CA PHE A 508 16.27 11.51 5.24
C PHE A 508 15.91 12.09 3.86
N GLY A 509 15.86 11.23 2.84
CA GLY A 509 15.52 11.61 1.47
C GLY A 509 16.73 11.76 0.53
N LEU A 510 17.96 11.74 1.04
CA LEU A 510 19.15 11.71 0.17
C LEU A 510 19.22 10.39 -0.61
N THR A 511 19.41 10.47 -1.93
CA THR A 511 19.52 9.32 -2.83
C THR A 511 20.86 9.26 -3.53
N ASP A 512 21.33 8.04 -3.84
CA ASP A 512 22.58 7.78 -4.57
C ASP A 512 23.80 8.54 -4.02
N ASN A 513 23.87 8.70 -2.70
CA ASN A 513 24.89 9.52 -2.06
C ASN A 513 26.04 8.68 -1.50
N ALA A 514 27.28 9.05 -1.86
CA ALA A 514 28.48 8.33 -1.44
C ALA A 514 28.73 8.38 0.08
N GLU A 515 28.47 9.51 0.75
CA GLU A 515 28.61 9.63 2.20
C GLU A 515 27.51 8.88 2.95
N VAL A 516 26.32 8.71 2.35
CA VAL A 516 25.27 7.82 2.88
C VAL A 516 25.69 6.36 2.80
N ARG A 517 26.36 5.93 1.72
CA ARG A 517 26.96 4.59 1.64
C ARG A 517 27.98 4.38 2.75
N CYS A 518 28.87 5.35 2.95
CA CYS A 518 29.86 5.33 4.03
C CYS A 518 29.21 5.27 5.42
N LEU A 519 28.17 6.06 5.67
CA LEU A 519 27.37 5.99 6.89
C LEU A 519 26.74 4.61 7.10
N GLN A 520 26.14 4.03 6.07
CA GLN A 520 25.48 2.73 6.15
C GLN A 520 26.48 1.59 6.39
N GLU A 521 27.65 1.64 5.76
CA GLU A 521 28.75 0.71 6.04
C GLU A 521 29.25 0.84 7.49
N PHE A 522 29.39 2.06 7.98
CA PHE A 522 29.76 2.33 9.37
C PHE A 522 28.70 1.80 10.36
N LEU A 523 27.42 2.09 10.14
CA LEU A 523 26.34 1.63 11.02
C LEU A 523 26.21 0.11 11.01
N LYS A 524 26.45 -0.51 9.85
CA LYS A 524 26.45 -1.97 9.68
C LYS A 524 27.64 -2.65 10.38
N SER A 525 28.78 -1.97 10.48
CA SER A 525 29.96 -2.50 11.18
C SER A 525 29.85 -2.43 12.71
N GLN A 526 28.84 -1.72 13.23
CA GLN A 526 28.47 -1.78 14.64
C GLN A 526 27.72 -3.09 14.95
N GLU A 527 27.17 -3.22 16.15
CA GLU A 527 26.38 -4.40 16.51
C GLU A 527 25.10 -4.53 15.66
N SER A 528 24.65 -5.78 15.46
CA SER A 528 23.48 -6.10 14.63
C SER A 528 22.17 -5.47 15.12
N SER A 529 22.03 -5.21 16.42
CA SER A 529 20.87 -4.50 17.00
C SER A 529 20.83 -3.01 16.64
N LEU A 530 21.95 -2.40 16.24
CA LEU A 530 22.00 -0.99 15.86
C LEU A 530 21.43 -0.77 14.46
N TYR A 531 21.80 -1.62 13.51
CA TYR A 531 21.32 -1.55 12.13
C TYR A 531 20.91 -2.94 11.61
N PRO A 532 19.78 -3.51 12.11
CA PRO A 532 19.35 -4.87 11.79
C PRO A 532 19.16 -5.12 10.29
N GLU A 533 18.71 -4.09 9.56
CA GLU A 533 18.48 -4.16 8.12
C GLU A 533 19.78 -4.30 7.33
N GLY A 534 20.90 -3.76 7.83
CA GLY A 534 22.24 -3.94 7.25
C GLY A 534 22.39 -3.55 5.77
N LEU A 535 21.51 -2.68 5.26
CA LEU A 535 21.45 -2.27 3.86
C LEU A 535 22.47 -1.16 3.57
N VAL A 536 23.23 -1.31 2.49
CA VAL A 536 24.16 -0.29 1.96
C VAL A 536 23.71 0.06 0.55
N THR A 537 22.85 1.07 0.44
CA THR A 537 22.20 1.48 -0.82
C THR A 537 22.69 2.85 -1.31
N GLY A 538 23.17 3.70 -0.41
CA GLY A 538 23.41 5.11 -0.66
C GLY A 538 22.17 5.99 -0.55
N ASN A 539 21.04 5.40 -0.13
CA ASN A 539 19.79 6.11 0.08
C ASN A 539 19.48 6.23 1.58
N PHE A 540 19.28 7.44 2.07
CA PHE A 540 19.01 7.71 3.48
C PHE A 540 17.50 7.69 3.70
N TYR A 541 16.94 6.50 3.93
CA TYR A 541 15.51 6.31 4.22
C TYR A 541 15.28 5.78 5.63
N PHE A 542 14.10 5.20 5.91
CA PHE A 542 13.67 4.88 7.27
C PHE A 542 14.61 3.93 8.00
N ALA A 543 15.15 2.90 7.32
CA ALA A 543 16.11 1.98 7.91
C ALA A 543 17.39 2.71 8.38
N THR A 544 17.96 3.56 7.52
CA THR A 544 19.14 4.37 7.87
C THR A 544 18.82 5.41 8.93
N LYS A 545 17.66 6.07 8.86
CA LYS A 545 17.21 7.03 9.88
C LYS A 545 17.08 6.37 11.25
N ARG A 546 16.43 5.21 11.34
CA ARG A 546 16.30 4.44 12.59
C ARG A 546 17.66 4.02 13.15
N ALA A 547 18.56 3.54 12.29
CA ALA A 547 19.91 3.18 12.70
C ALA A 547 20.70 4.40 13.23
N VAL A 548 20.54 5.57 12.59
CA VAL A 548 21.11 6.83 13.09
C VAL A 548 20.48 7.23 14.42
N ILE A 549 19.16 7.12 14.59
CA ILE A 549 18.49 7.40 15.88
C ILE A 549 19.07 6.52 16.98
N ARG A 550 19.14 5.21 16.76
CA ARG A 550 19.73 4.26 17.73
C ARG A 550 21.19 4.58 18.03
N PHE A 551 21.95 5.04 17.03
CA PHE A 551 23.34 5.45 17.21
C PHE A 551 23.45 6.73 18.05
N GLN A 552 22.57 7.70 17.79
CA GLN A 552 22.52 8.96 18.55
C GLN A 552 22.09 8.73 20.00
N GLU A 553 21.11 7.87 20.24
CA GLU A 553 20.65 7.48 21.57
C GLU A 553 21.73 6.72 22.34
N ARG A 554 22.48 5.84 21.66
CA ARG A 554 23.63 5.14 22.26
C ARG A 554 24.72 6.10 22.75
N TYR A 555 24.99 7.15 21.99
CA TYR A 555 25.99 8.17 22.32
C TYR A 555 25.32 9.48 22.74
N ALA A 556 24.20 9.41 23.45
CA ALA A 556 23.38 10.58 23.82
C ALA A 556 24.18 11.64 24.60
N ASP A 557 25.07 11.21 25.50
CA ASP A 557 25.94 12.10 26.29
C ASP A 557 26.86 12.97 25.43
N GLU A 558 27.29 12.46 24.26
CA GLU A 558 28.22 13.14 23.36
C GLU A 558 27.52 13.83 22.18
N ILE A 559 26.34 13.36 21.79
CA ILE A 559 25.64 13.82 20.58
C ILE A 559 24.40 14.67 20.91
N LEU A 560 23.57 14.24 21.87
CA LEU A 560 22.23 14.77 22.10
C LEU A 560 22.19 15.78 23.26
N TYR A 561 22.68 15.39 24.44
CA TYR A 561 22.62 16.24 25.64
C TYR A 561 23.36 17.58 25.51
N PRO A 562 24.54 17.67 24.87
CA PRO A 562 25.19 18.96 24.65
C PRO A 562 24.38 19.94 23.78
N LEU A 563 23.43 19.43 23.00
CA LEU A 563 22.54 20.21 22.13
C LEU A 563 21.14 20.42 22.74
N GLY A 564 20.89 19.92 23.95
CA GLY A 564 19.57 19.99 24.59
C GLY A 564 18.51 19.10 23.91
N LEU A 565 18.92 18.08 23.16
CA LEU A 565 18.00 17.17 22.47
C LEU A 565 17.61 15.99 23.38
N PRO A 566 16.30 15.71 23.57
CA PRO A 566 15.85 14.65 24.47
C PRO A 566 15.93 13.24 23.86
N SER A 567 16.03 13.11 22.52
CA SER A 567 16.05 11.84 21.80
C SER A 567 16.76 11.95 20.45
N GLY A 568 17.05 10.81 19.82
CA GLY A 568 17.70 10.77 18.51
C GLY A 568 16.82 11.37 17.41
N THR A 569 17.40 12.24 16.59
CA THR A 569 16.69 12.96 15.52
C THR A 569 16.73 12.23 14.17
N GLY A 570 17.68 11.30 14.00
CA GLY A 570 17.94 10.64 12.72
C GLY A 570 18.62 11.55 11.69
N TYR A 571 19.05 12.75 12.10
CA TYR A 571 19.79 13.71 11.29
C TYR A 571 21.28 13.64 11.62
N VAL A 572 22.14 13.40 10.63
CA VAL A 572 23.59 13.32 10.81
C VAL A 572 24.20 14.74 10.74
N GLY A 573 23.95 15.50 11.79
CA GLY A 573 24.48 16.85 12.01
C GLY A 573 25.92 16.86 12.53
N ALA A 574 26.43 18.05 12.87
CA ALA A 574 27.84 18.26 13.24
C ALA A 574 28.30 17.36 14.40
N SER A 575 27.50 17.22 15.47
CA SER A 575 27.84 16.36 16.61
C SER A 575 27.83 14.87 16.24
N THR A 576 26.87 14.42 15.45
CA THR A 576 26.81 13.02 14.97
C THR A 576 27.98 12.70 14.03
N ARG A 577 28.30 13.59 13.08
CA ARG A 577 29.48 13.44 12.23
C ARG A 577 30.77 13.39 13.02
N SER A 578 30.93 14.29 13.99
CA SER A 578 32.12 14.33 14.85
C SER A 578 32.33 12.98 15.56
N LYS A 579 31.25 12.39 16.10
CA LYS A 579 31.33 11.07 16.73
C LYS A 579 31.66 9.97 15.72
N ILE A 580 30.95 9.90 14.59
CA ILE A 580 31.17 8.88 13.55
C ILE A 580 32.60 8.95 13.01
N ASN A 581 33.08 10.15 12.66
CA ASN A 581 34.44 10.34 12.13
C ASN A 581 35.52 9.95 13.16
N ARG A 582 35.28 10.17 14.46
CA ARG A 582 36.19 9.70 15.50
C ARG A 582 36.27 8.17 15.51
N LEU A 583 35.12 7.50 15.43
CA LEU A 583 35.02 6.03 15.42
C LEU A 583 35.55 5.41 14.11
N LEU A 584 35.45 6.11 12.99
CA LEU A 584 36.03 5.70 11.71
C LEU A 584 37.56 5.85 11.65
N GLY A 585 38.13 6.80 12.41
CA GLY A 585 39.58 7.01 12.53
C GLY A 585 40.24 6.30 13.70
N SER A 586 39.53 5.37 14.38
CA SER A 586 40.00 4.61 15.56
C SER A 586 40.64 3.28 15.17
#